data_AF-A0A257RX65-F1
#
_entry.id   AF-A0A257RX65-F1
#
_cell.length_a   1.000
_cell.length_b   1.000
_cell.length_c   1.000
_cell.angle_alpha   90.00
_cell.angle_beta   90.00
_cell.angle_gamma   90.00
#
_symmetry.space_group_name_H-M   'P 1'
#
loop_
_entity.id
_entity.type
_entity.pdbx_description
1 polymer ?
#
loop_
_entity_poly.entity_id
_entity_poly.type
_entity_poly.pdbx_seq_one_letter_code
_entity_poly.pdbx_strand_id
1 'polypeptide(L)'
;MLFWAADATARIVRAQVADTAVGSAPLVRFEPEQWGAPYVGRPTPDGYHLIVAPNPGIRHHLLLPGPDPPTQAAILTPVIPWDAWHPERLDAARAFWQFAARPRASPA
;
A
#
# COMPACT_ATOMS: atom_id res chain seq x y z
N MET A 1 5.42 -9.98 12.24
CA MET A 1 5.46 -8.73 11.46
C MET A 1 5.41 -7.55 12.43
N LEU A 2 6.11 -6.46 12.14
CA LEU A 2 6.11 -5.26 12.99
C LEU A 2 5.37 -4.14 12.27
N PHE A 3 4.47 -3.45 12.95
CA PHE A 3 3.74 -2.30 12.44
C PHE A 3 4.34 -1.05 13.08
N TRP A 4 5.12 -0.32 12.30
CA TRP A 4 5.72 0.95 12.70
C TRP A 4 4.67 2.06 12.77
N ALA A 5 4.94 3.09 13.58
CA ALA A 5 4.26 4.37 13.45
C ALA A 5 4.57 5.00 12.07
N ALA A 6 3.64 5.79 11.53
CA ALA A 6 3.70 6.32 10.17
C ALA A 6 5.00 7.08 9.85
N ASP A 7 5.54 7.80 10.83
CA ASP A 7 6.75 8.63 10.67
C ASP A 7 8.02 7.95 11.18
N ALA A 8 7.91 6.77 11.79
CA ALA A 8 9.07 6.03 12.27
C ALA A 8 9.90 5.42 11.13
N THR A 9 9.35 5.36 9.91
CA THR A 9 10.10 4.91 8.73
C THR A 9 9.57 5.52 7.45
N ALA A 10 10.49 5.97 6.61
CA ALA A 10 10.22 6.45 5.26
C ALA A 10 9.79 5.33 4.28
N ARG A 11 9.80 4.05 4.70
CA ARG A 11 9.38 2.92 3.86
C ARG A 11 7.89 2.60 3.92
N ILE A 12 7.11 3.35 4.70
CA ILE A 12 5.65 3.26 4.68
C ILE A 12 5.12 4.01 3.46
N VAL A 13 4.47 3.29 2.57
CA VAL A 13 3.74 3.84 1.44
C VAL A 13 2.42 4.39 1.95
N ARG A 14 2.17 5.68 1.74
CA ARG A 14 0.88 6.29 2.03
C ARG A 14 0.00 6.20 0.79
N ALA A 15 -1.22 5.73 0.97
CA ALA A 15 -2.22 5.65 -0.08
C ALA A 15 -3.57 6.15 0.43
N GLN A 16 -4.40 6.62 -0.48
CA GLN A 16 -5.78 6.99 -0.18
C GLN A 16 -6.72 6.37 -1.21
N VAL A 17 -8.01 6.31 -0.88
CA VAL A 17 -9.04 5.95 -1.84
C VAL A 17 -9.26 7.13 -2.79
N ALA A 18 -9.34 6.88 -4.09
CA ALA A 18 -9.63 7.92 -5.08
C ALA A 18 -11.10 8.37 -4.97
N ASP A 19 -11.34 9.67 -4.83
CA ASP A 19 -12.70 10.25 -4.81
C ASP A 19 -13.35 10.27 -6.21
N THR A 20 -12.55 10.22 -7.26
CA THR A 20 -12.99 10.14 -8.66
C THR A 20 -12.02 9.28 -9.45
N ALA A 21 -12.52 8.52 -10.43
CA ALA A 21 -11.69 7.70 -11.30
C ALA A 21 -10.65 8.59 -12.02
N VAL A 22 -9.44 8.64 -11.49
CA VAL A 22 -8.34 9.44 -12.04
C VAL A 22 -7.94 8.82 -13.37
N GLY A 23 -7.98 9.62 -14.44
CA GLY A 23 -7.71 9.19 -15.80
C GLY A 23 -6.33 8.55 -16.00
N SER A 24 -6.30 7.56 -16.90
CA SER A 24 -5.15 6.91 -17.56
C SER A 24 -3.98 6.36 -16.73
N ALA A 25 -3.93 6.55 -15.41
CA ALA A 25 -2.97 5.86 -14.55
C ALA A 25 -3.40 4.40 -14.34
N PRO A 26 -2.47 3.43 -14.26
CA PRO A 26 -2.81 2.07 -13.89
C PRO A 26 -3.48 2.07 -12.50
N LEU A 27 -4.75 1.70 -12.47
CA LEU A 27 -5.57 1.71 -11.27
C LEU A 27 -5.26 0.47 -10.44
N VAL A 28 -4.55 0.64 -9.32
CA VAL A 28 -4.43 -0.42 -8.32
C VAL A 28 -5.69 -0.43 -7.49
N ARG A 29 -6.35 -1.58 -7.45
CA ARG A 29 -7.53 -1.84 -6.62
C ARG A 29 -7.10 -2.39 -5.27
N PHE A 30 -7.81 -2.02 -4.20
CA PHE A 30 -7.66 -2.61 -2.89
C PHE A 30 -8.22 -4.03 -2.89
N GLU A 31 -7.36 -4.98 -3.27
CA GLU A 31 -7.67 -6.41 -3.40
C GLU A 31 -6.47 -7.23 -2.92
N PRO A 32 -6.09 -7.14 -1.63
CA PRO A 32 -4.88 -7.78 -1.11
C PRO A 32 -4.85 -9.30 -1.33
N GLU A 33 -6.02 -9.95 -1.36
CA GLU A 33 -6.20 -11.37 -1.70
C GLU A 33 -5.77 -11.71 -3.14
N GLN A 34 -5.95 -10.78 -4.08
CA GLN A 34 -5.62 -10.95 -5.50
C GLN A 34 -4.20 -10.51 -5.86
N TRP A 35 -3.44 -9.98 -4.90
CA TRP A 35 -2.04 -9.62 -5.12
C TRP A 35 -1.09 -10.82 -5.06
N GLY A 36 -1.59 -12.01 -4.74
CA GLY A 36 -0.81 -13.26 -4.74
C GLY A 36 0.32 -13.25 -3.70
N ALA A 37 0.10 -12.62 -2.56
CA ALA A 37 1.08 -12.50 -1.48
C ALA A 37 0.39 -12.58 -0.10
N PRO A 38 1.03 -13.23 0.89
CA PRO A 38 0.60 -13.13 2.28
C PRO A 38 0.52 -11.67 2.72
N TYR A 39 -0.55 -11.32 3.40
CA TYR A 39 -0.73 -9.99 3.96
C TYR A 39 -1.31 -10.05 5.37
N VAL A 40 -1.08 -8.99 6.14
CA VAL A 40 -1.72 -8.76 7.43
C VAL A 40 -2.03 -7.28 7.55
N GLY A 41 -3.25 -6.95 7.96
CA GLY A 41 -3.65 -5.57 8.20
C GLY A 41 -4.21 -5.40 9.60
N ARG A 42 -4.04 -4.20 10.15
CA ARG A 42 -4.64 -3.84 11.44
C ARG A 42 -4.93 -2.35 11.52
N PRO A 43 -5.95 -1.95 12.30
CA PRO A 43 -6.10 -0.56 12.71
C PRO A 43 -4.90 -0.12 13.56
N THR A 44 -4.43 1.10 13.31
CA THR A 44 -3.41 1.79 14.11
C THR A 44 -3.88 3.23 14.36
N PRO A 45 -3.29 3.96 15.33
CA PRO A 45 -3.62 5.37 15.55
C PRO A 45 -3.46 6.26 14.30
N ASP A 46 -2.55 5.89 13.40
CA ASP A 46 -2.26 6.63 12.17
C ASP A 46 -3.19 6.25 11.00
N GLY A 47 -4.06 5.25 11.19
CA GLY A 47 -4.94 4.69 10.16
C GLY A 47 -4.79 3.17 10.02
N TYR A 48 -5.28 2.62 8.92
CA TYR A 48 -5.21 1.19 8.64
C TYR A 48 -3.87 0.84 8.02
N HIS A 49 -3.05 0.08 8.74
CA HIS A 49 -1.73 -0.34 8.28
C HIS A 49 -1.83 -1.76 7.73
N LEU A 50 -1.47 -1.93 6.46
CA LEU A 50 -1.39 -3.20 5.76
C LEU A 50 0.06 -3.55 5.45
N ILE A 51 0.48 -4.77 5.73
CA ILE A 51 1.79 -5.30 5.36
C ILE A 51 1.59 -6.44 4.38
N VAL A 52 2.22 -6.35 3.21
CA VAL A 52 2.20 -7.38 2.17
C VAL A 52 3.60 -7.93 1.97
N ALA A 53 3.76 -9.25 1.95
CA ALA A 53 5.06 -9.91 1.87
C ALA A 53 5.14 -10.86 0.67
N PRO A 54 5.44 -10.35 -0.54
CA PRO A 54 5.42 -11.16 -1.76
C PRO A 54 6.51 -12.23 -1.83
N ASN A 55 7.65 -12.02 -1.15
CA ASN A 55 8.79 -12.94 -1.13
C ASN A 55 9.53 -12.84 0.21
N PRO A 56 10.33 -13.84 0.60
CA PRO A 56 11.25 -13.73 1.72
C PRO A 56 12.14 -12.48 1.59
N GLY A 57 12.20 -11.65 2.64
CA GLY A 57 13.00 -10.42 2.67
C GLY A 57 12.34 -9.19 2.03
N ILE A 58 11.23 -9.34 1.29
CA ILE A 58 10.49 -8.21 0.69
C ILE A 58 9.19 -7.98 1.45
N ARG A 59 8.98 -6.74 1.90
CA ARG A 59 7.75 -6.31 2.57
C ARG A 59 7.35 -4.93 2.09
N HIS A 60 6.09 -4.78 1.73
CA HIS A 60 5.48 -3.50 1.47
C HIS A 60 4.61 -3.12 2.66
N HIS A 61 4.91 -1.96 3.25
CA HIS A 61 4.10 -1.37 4.31
C HIS A 61 3.23 -0.30 3.66
N LEU A 62 1.93 -0.43 3.78
CA LEU A 62 0.95 0.50 3.25
C LEU A 62 0.15 1.09 4.42
N LEU A 63 -0.03 2.40 4.42
CA LEU A 63 -0.88 3.11 5.37
C LEU A 63 -2.02 3.79 4.61
N LEU A 64 -3.25 3.47 5.03
CA LEU A 64 -4.49 3.99 4.47
C LEU A 64 -5.18 4.87 5.51
N PRO A 65 -5.87 5.94 5.09
CA PRO A 65 -6.55 6.84 6.01
C PRO A 65 -7.74 6.15 6.69
N GLY A 66 -7.95 6.49 7.96
CA GLY A 66 -9.04 5.92 8.76
C GLY A 66 -8.70 4.56 9.37
N PRO A 67 -9.44 4.13 10.41
CA PRO A 67 -9.13 2.89 11.15
C PRO A 67 -9.54 1.63 10.38
N ASP A 68 -10.51 1.74 9.48
CA ASP A 68 -11.09 0.61 8.76
C ASP A 68 -10.37 0.37 7.42
N PRO A 69 -10.29 -0.90 6.96
CA PRO A 69 -9.80 -1.18 5.62
C PRO A 69 -10.72 -0.53 4.56
N PRO A 70 -10.16 -0.08 3.42
CA PRO A 70 -10.98 0.32 2.27
C PRO A 70 -11.93 -0.78 1.83
N THR A 71 -13.02 -0.38 1.17
CA THR A 71 -13.92 -1.33 0.51
C THR A 71 -13.16 -2.15 -0.54
N GLN A 72 -13.55 -3.41 -0.71
CA GLN A 72 -12.97 -4.26 -1.75
C GLN A 72 -13.10 -3.59 -3.12
N ALA A 73 -12.04 -3.68 -3.91
CA ALA A 73 -11.94 -3.07 -5.23
C ALA A 73 -11.94 -1.53 -5.26
N ALA A 74 -11.85 -0.85 -4.10
CA ALA A 74 -11.62 0.59 -4.04
C ALA A 74 -10.34 0.97 -4.79
N ILE A 75 -10.39 2.04 -5.57
CA ILE A 75 -9.23 2.53 -6.32
C ILE A 75 -8.29 3.22 -5.33
N LEU A 76 -7.03 2.79 -5.30
CA LEU A 76 -6.00 3.41 -4.47
C LEU A 76 -5.18 4.40 -5.29
N THR A 77 -4.82 5.52 -4.68
CA THR A 77 -3.87 6.49 -5.23
C THR A 77 -2.69 6.69 -4.28
N PRO A 78 -1.47 6.89 -4.81
CA PRO A 78 -0.33 7.27 -3.99
C PRO A 78 -0.50 8.65 -3.37
N VAL A 79 -0.17 8.75 -2.08
CA VAL A 79 0.09 10.02 -1.41
C VAL A 79 1.58 10.09 -1.15
N ILE A 80 2.32 10.80 -2.00
CA ILE A 80 3.76 10.98 -1.83
C ILE A 80 3.96 12.36 -1.21
N PRO A 81 4.22 12.45 0.11
CA PRO A 81 4.57 13.74 0.70
C PRO A 81 5.84 14.23 0.01
N TRP A 82 5.79 15.45 -0.54
CA TRP A 82 6.97 16.05 -1.14
C TRP A 82 8.00 16.31 -0.05
N ASP A 83 9.08 15.56 -0.13
CA ASP A 83 10.08 15.42 0.91
C ASP A 83 11.42 15.26 0.20
N ALA A 84 12.21 16.33 0.19
CA ALA A 84 13.53 16.33 -0.43
C ALA A 84 14.58 15.53 0.37
N TRP A 85 14.26 15.09 1.60
CA TRP A 85 15.18 14.48 2.55
C TRP A 85 15.06 12.95 2.61
N HIS A 86 13.96 12.36 2.13
CA HIS A 86 13.71 10.92 2.17
C HIS A 86 13.33 10.36 0.79
N PRO A 87 14.28 10.31 -0.16
CA PRO A 87 14.05 9.74 -1.50
C PRO A 87 13.56 8.28 -1.47
N GLU A 88 13.86 7.53 -0.40
CA GLU A 88 13.39 6.17 -0.20
C GLU A 88 11.85 6.04 -0.11
N ARG A 89 11.12 7.13 0.17
CA ARG A 89 9.65 7.17 0.11
C ARG A 89 9.15 6.92 -1.30
N LEU A 90 9.79 7.57 -2.28
CA LEU A 90 9.46 7.41 -3.68
C LEU A 90 9.80 5.99 -4.15
N ASP A 91 10.95 5.46 -3.74
CA ASP A 91 11.36 4.10 -4.09
C ASP A 91 10.42 3.04 -3.49
N ALA A 92 10.05 3.18 -2.22
CA ALA A 92 9.09 2.30 -1.54
C ALA A 92 7.71 2.35 -2.21
N ALA A 93 7.21 3.55 -2.53
CA ALA A 93 5.98 3.74 -3.26
C ALA A 93 6.06 3.05 -4.63
N ARG A 94 7.09 3.38 -5.44
CA ARG A 94 7.28 2.80 -6.78
C ARG A 94 7.31 1.28 -6.74
N ALA A 95 8.04 0.68 -5.81
CA ALA A 95 8.14 -0.76 -5.65
C ALA A 95 6.77 -1.39 -5.33
N PHE A 96 6.01 -0.79 -4.41
CA PHE A 96 4.65 -1.26 -4.09
C PHE A 96 3.70 -1.15 -5.29
N TRP A 97 3.65 -0.01 -5.98
CA TRP A 97 2.71 0.17 -7.10
C TRP A 97 3.03 -0.76 -8.27
N GLN A 98 4.31 -1.02 -8.54
CA GLN A 98 4.72 -2.00 -9.55
C GLN A 98 4.30 -3.44 -9.19
N PHE A 99 4.36 -3.77 -7.90
CA PHE A 99 3.88 -5.05 -7.38
C PHE A 99 2.35 -5.16 -7.50
N ALA A 100 1.63 -4.19 -6.95
CA ALA A 100 0.16 -4.24 -6.84
C ALA A 100 -0.56 -4.06 -8.18
N ALA A 101 0.07 -3.40 -9.17
CA ALA A 101 -0.46 -3.28 -10.54
C ALA A 101 -0.43 -4.59 -11.33
N ARG A 102 0.20 -5.65 -10.81
CA ARG A 102 0.28 -6.96 -11.45
C ARG A 102 -0.44 -8.00 -10.59
N PRO A 103 -1.78 -8.02 -10.59
CA PRO A 103 -2.53 -9.03 -9.85
C PRO A 103 -2.08 -10.41 -10.30
N ARG A 104 -1.75 -11.24 -9.32
CA ARG A 104 -1.36 -12.64 -9.52
C ARG A 104 -2.50 -13.45 -8.93
N ALA A 105 -3.21 -14.18 -9.79
CA ALA A 105 -4.11 -15.20 -9.30
C ALA A 105 -3.32 -16.10 -8.35
N SER A 106 -3.72 -16.17 -7.07
CA SER A 106 -3.21 -17.21 -6.18
C SER A 106 -3.53 -18.55 -6.85
N PRO A 107 -2.57 -19.49 -6.95
CA PRO A 107 -2.93 -20.86 -7.28
C PRO A 107 -3.92 -21.34 -6.22
N ALA A 108 -5.06 -21.84 -6.68
CA ALA A 108 -6.12 -22.43 -5.85
C ALA A 108 -5.61 -23.64 -5.06
#